data_AF-A0A0D0C080-F1
#
_entry.id   AF-A0A0D0C080-F1
#
_cell.length_a   1.000
_cell.length_b   1.000
_cell.length_c   1.000
_cell.angle_alpha   90.00
_cell.angle_beta   90.00
_cell.angle_gamma   90.00
#
_symmetry.space_group_name_H-M   'P 1'
#
loop_
_entity.id
_entity.type
_entity.pdbx_description
1 polymer ?
#
loop_
_entity_poly.entity_id
_entity_poly.type
_entity_poly.pdbx_seq_one_letter_code
_entity_poly.pdbx_strand_id
1 'polypeptide(L)'
;MTNPHEEECPDHMLLEFKEAHLLFTVEGKTDEEAAALLSNLWDFNNNKEKLVWDRERAVEIEAQQEEHKCEYVPLYFFTNKSIQEAEDDSSRDEDLLTLSQTNKGPTFQTAASVKAKKHKVRDEQLSWEEFSQANYCMITVMKQQEWLDK
;
A
#
# COMPACT_ATOMS: atom_id res chain seq x y z
N MET A 1 -6.69 6.20 21.81
CA MET A 1 -7.00 4.89 22.36
C MET A 1 -5.71 4.29 22.89
N THR A 2 -5.74 3.62 24.03
CA THR A 2 -4.60 2.89 24.59
C THR A 2 -4.37 1.64 23.76
N ASN A 3 -3.11 1.23 23.57
CA ASN A 3 -2.76 0.03 22.83
C ASN A 3 -3.04 -1.21 23.71
N PRO A 4 -4.02 -2.07 23.39
CA PRO A 4 -4.36 -3.24 24.22
C PRO A 4 -3.25 -4.29 24.28
N HIS A 5 -2.26 -4.22 23.38
CA HIS A 5 -1.05 -5.05 23.44
C HIS A 5 -0.05 -4.64 24.53
N GLU A 6 -0.18 -3.45 25.10
CA GLU A 6 0.67 -2.94 26.18
C GLU A 6 0.02 -3.07 27.57
N GLU A 7 -1.24 -3.53 27.63
CA GLU A 7 -1.95 -3.70 28.89
C GLU A 7 -1.63 -5.05 29.52
N GLU A 8 -1.35 -5.03 30.83
CA GLU A 8 -1.11 -6.21 31.65
C GLU A 8 -2.32 -6.51 32.55
N CYS A 9 -2.58 -7.80 32.79
CA CYS A 9 -3.66 -8.21 33.68
C CYS A 9 -3.36 -7.69 35.09
N PRO A 10 -4.30 -6.95 35.73
CA PRO A 10 -4.13 -6.54 37.11
C PRO A 10 -4.01 -7.75 38.05
N ASP A 11 -3.26 -7.58 39.13
CA ASP A 11 -3.22 -8.58 40.20
C ASP A 11 -4.53 -8.57 40.99
N HIS A 12 -5.42 -9.51 40.68
CA HIS A 12 -6.72 -9.63 41.33
C HIS A 12 -6.66 -10.19 42.76
N MET A 13 -5.50 -10.60 43.25
CA MET A 13 -5.33 -10.99 44.66
C MET A 13 -5.16 -9.77 45.59
N LEU A 14 -5.02 -8.56 45.04
CA LEU A 14 -4.88 -7.34 45.82
C LEU A 14 -6.15 -7.01 46.61
N LEU A 15 -5.97 -6.33 47.74
CA LEU A 15 -7.04 -5.94 48.67
C LEU A 15 -8.16 -5.15 47.97
N GLU A 16 -7.82 -4.38 46.93
CA GLU A 16 -8.72 -3.55 46.14
C GLU A 16 -9.80 -4.37 45.41
N PHE A 17 -9.54 -5.65 45.12
CA PHE A 17 -10.47 -6.53 44.42
C PHE A 17 -11.33 -7.40 45.36
N LYS A 18 -11.17 -7.29 46.69
CA LYS A 18 -11.96 -8.11 47.64
C LYS A 18 -13.46 -7.90 47.51
N GLU A 19 -13.90 -6.68 47.20
CA GLU A 19 -15.31 -6.40 46.97
C GLU A 19 -15.82 -7.10 45.70
N ALA A 20 -15.00 -7.16 44.65
CA ALA A 20 -15.31 -7.91 43.44
C ALA A 20 -15.37 -9.43 43.72
N HIS A 21 -14.53 -9.95 44.62
CA HIS A 21 -14.58 -11.37 45.01
C HIS A 21 -15.89 -11.75 45.71
N LEU A 22 -16.51 -10.84 46.48
CA LEU A 22 -17.80 -11.09 47.14
C LEU A 22 -18.92 -11.45 46.17
N LEU A 23 -18.85 -11.03 44.90
CA LEU A 23 -19.81 -11.42 43.85
C LEU A 23 -19.68 -12.90 43.46
N PHE A 24 -18.53 -13.53 43.70
CA PHE A 24 -18.22 -14.89 43.28
C PHE A 24 -18.15 -15.88 44.45
N THR A 25 -17.98 -15.42 45.69
CA THR A 25 -17.80 -16.25 46.90
C THR A 25 -19.11 -16.68 47.59
N VAL A 26 -20.28 -16.22 47.14
CA VAL A 26 -21.61 -16.58 47.69
C VAL A 26 -21.87 -18.10 47.71
N GLU A 27 -21.17 -18.88 46.89
CA GLU A 27 -21.29 -20.35 46.78
C GLU A 27 -20.23 -21.17 47.55
N GLY A 28 -19.39 -20.54 48.38
CA GLY A 28 -18.29 -21.23 49.07
C GLY A 28 -17.00 -21.36 48.24
N LYS A 29 -16.89 -20.55 47.17
CA LYS A 29 -15.66 -20.40 46.38
C LYS A 29 -14.60 -19.62 47.16
N THR A 30 -13.32 -19.91 46.92
CA THR A 30 -12.21 -19.18 47.57
C THR A 30 -11.85 -17.89 46.82
N ASP A 31 -11.13 -16.99 47.48
CA ASP A 31 -10.65 -15.75 46.85
C ASP A 31 -9.73 -16.03 45.66
N GLU A 32 -8.97 -17.13 45.68
CA GLU A 32 -8.13 -17.57 44.56
C GLU A 32 -8.97 -17.96 43.33
N GLU A 33 -10.10 -18.64 43.54
CA GLU A 33 -11.01 -19.00 42.46
C GLU A 33 -11.70 -17.77 41.86
N ALA A 34 -12.05 -16.79 42.71
CA ALA A 34 -12.61 -15.52 42.27
C ALA A 34 -11.60 -14.70 41.45
N ALA A 35 -10.34 -14.62 41.91
CA ALA A 35 -9.26 -13.95 41.18
C ALA A 35 -8.98 -14.62 39.82
N ALA A 36 -8.96 -15.95 39.77
CA ALA A 36 -8.78 -16.68 38.52
C ALA A 36 -9.92 -16.41 37.52
N LEU A 37 -11.17 -16.30 37.99
CA LEU A 37 -12.31 -15.94 37.14
C LEU A 37 -12.16 -14.51 36.59
N LEU A 38 -11.72 -13.56 37.41
CA LEU A 38 -11.48 -12.18 36.99
C LEU A 38 -10.35 -12.07 35.95
N SER A 39 -9.23 -12.77 36.15
CA SER A 39 -8.15 -12.85 35.15
C SER A 39 -8.64 -13.40 33.83
N ASN A 40 -9.40 -14.51 33.85
CA ASN A 40 -9.97 -15.09 32.63
C ASN A 40 -10.92 -14.12 31.92
N LEU A 41 -11.73 -13.36 32.67
CA LEU A 41 -12.64 -12.37 32.11
C LEU A 41 -11.88 -11.18 31.49
N TRP A 42 -10.83 -10.73 32.16
CA TRP A 42 -9.95 -9.69 31.65
C TRP A 42 -9.26 -10.12 30.36
N ASP A 43 -8.68 -11.33 30.32
CA ASP A 43 -8.04 -11.90 29.13
C ASP A 43 -9.02 -11.98 27.96
N PHE A 44 -10.26 -12.40 28.23
CA PHE A 44 -11.31 -12.46 27.22
C PHE A 44 -11.61 -11.07 26.63
N ASN A 45 -11.76 -10.05 27.47
CA ASN A 45 -12.03 -8.69 26.99
C ASN A 45 -10.83 -8.09 26.25
N ASN A 46 -9.63 -8.21 26.82
CA ASN A 46 -8.41 -7.69 26.20
C ASN A 46 -8.14 -8.36 24.84
N ASN A 47 -8.34 -9.68 24.72
CA ASN A 47 -8.21 -10.37 23.44
C ASN A 47 -9.21 -9.87 22.39
N LYS A 48 -10.44 -9.53 22.80
CA LYS A 48 -11.43 -8.94 21.89
C LYS A 48 -10.98 -7.55 21.43
N GLU A 49 -10.42 -6.74 22.32
CA GLU A 49 -9.91 -5.41 21.98
C GLU A 49 -8.70 -5.47 21.06
N LYS A 50 -7.77 -6.41 21.31
CA LYS A 50 -6.64 -6.70 20.39
C LYS A 50 -7.12 -7.05 18.98
N LEU A 51 -8.15 -7.90 18.85
CA LEU A 51 -8.71 -8.25 17.54
C LEU A 51 -9.31 -7.05 16.79
N VAL A 52 -9.95 -6.13 17.51
CA VAL A 52 -10.49 -4.90 16.91
C VAL A 52 -9.33 -3.99 16.49
N TRP A 53 -8.37 -3.78 17.37
CA TRP A 53 -7.18 -2.96 17.12
C TRP A 53 -6.38 -3.46 15.91
N ASP A 54 -6.13 -4.77 15.83
CA ASP A 54 -5.39 -5.38 14.72
C ASP A 54 -6.13 -5.23 13.39
N ARG A 55 -7.47 -5.32 13.40
CA ARG A 55 -8.29 -5.10 12.21
C ARG A 55 -8.18 -3.65 11.73
N GLU A 56 -8.31 -2.69 12.64
CA GLU A 56 -8.21 -1.26 12.31
C GLU A 56 -6.82 -0.92 11.76
N ARG A 57 -5.77 -1.43 12.42
CA ARG A 57 -4.38 -1.30 11.95
C ARG A 57 -4.17 -1.91 10.57
N ALA A 58 -4.74 -3.08 10.30
CA ALA A 58 -4.62 -3.72 8.99
C ALA A 58 -5.30 -2.88 7.89
N VAL A 59 -6.50 -2.33 8.16
CA VAL A 59 -7.22 -1.45 7.23
C VAL A 59 -6.43 -0.17 6.96
N GLU A 60 -5.85 0.45 7.99
CA GLU A 60 -5.04 1.66 7.84
C GLU A 60 -3.78 1.38 7.01
N ILE A 61 -3.09 0.26 7.27
CA ILE A 61 -1.92 -0.15 6.49
C ILE A 61 -2.31 -0.42 5.03
N GLU A 62 -3.43 -1.11 4.77
CA GLU A 62 -3.91 -1.38 3.42
C GLU A 62 -4.29 -0.10 2.67
N ALA A 63 -4.98 0.84 3.33
CA ALA A 63 -5.31 2.14 2.76
C ALA A 63 -4.04 2.94 2.39
N GLN A 64 -3.05 2.98 3.29
CA GLN A 64 -1.76 3.61 3.00
C GLN A 64 -1.03 2.93 1.84
N GLN A 65 -1.07 1.60 1.74
CA GLN A 65 -0.48 0.89 0.60
C GLN A 65 -1.17 1.22 -0.72
N GLU A 66 -2.50 1.32 -0.72
CA GLU A 66 -3.25 1.66 -1.93
C GLU A 66 -3.03 3.12 -2.35
N GLU A 67 -2.90 4.06 -1.42
CA GLU A 67 -2.51 5.46 -1.71
C GLU A 67 -1.14 5.53 -2.43
N HIS A 68 -0.23 4.62 -2.13
CA HIS A 68 1.09 4.57 -2.71
C HIS A 68 1.18 3.75 -4.01
N LYS A 69 0.07 3.25 -4.54
CA LYS A 69 0.05 2.35 -5.71
C LYS A 69 -0.01 3.08 -7.05
N CYS A 70 0.08 4.40 -7.05
CA CYS A 70 0.20 5.15 -8.31
C CYS A 70 1.65 5.07 -8.81
N GLU A 71 1.89 4.29 -9.86
CA GLU A 71 3.20 4.29 -10.53
C GLU A 71 3.35 5.59 -11.33
N TYR A 72 4.53 6.21 -11.19
CA TYR A 72 4.85 7.41 -11.94
C TYR A 72 5.05 7.10 -13.43
N VAL A 73 4.31 7.79 -14.29
CA VAL A 73 4.49 7.74 -15.74
C VAL A 73 5.38 8.91 -16.18
N PRO A 74 6.57 8.68 -16.78
CA PRO A 74 7.45 9.75 -17.25
C PRO A 74 6.78 10.70 -18.23
N LEU A 75 7.08 12.01 -18.12
CA LEU A 75 6.50 13.05 -18.97
C LEU A 75 6.88 12.88 -20.44
N TYR A 76 7.98 12.19 -20.73
CA TYR A 76 8.38 11.85 -22.10
C TYR A 76 7.23 11.24 -22.91
N PHE A 77 6.41 10.36 -22.32
CA PHE A 77 5.29 9.70 -23.01
C PHE A 77 4.17 10.64 -23.43
N PHE A 78 4.12 11.86 -22.89
CA PHE A 78 3.14 12.88 -23.25
C PHE A 78 3.69 13.93 -24.21
N THR A 79 4.96 13.83 -24.61
CA THR A 79 5.55 14.75 -25.60
C THR A 79 5.04 14.45 -27.00
N ASN A 80 4.93 15.48 -27.85
CA ASN A 80 4.54 15.29 -29.25
C ASN A 80 5.50 14.36 -29.99
N LYS A 81 6.79 14.41 -29.65
CA LYS A 81 7.82 13.56 -30.22
C LYS A 81 7.56 12.08 -29.95
N SER A 82 7.28 11.71 -28.70
CA SER A 82 7.02 10.31 -28.37
C SER A 82 5.69 9.80 -28.94
N ILE A 83 4.67 10.67 -29.02
CA ILE A 83 3.40 10.36 -29.68
C ILE A 83 3.65 10.06 -31.17
N GLN A 84 4.43 10.91 -31.85
CA GLN A 84 4.81 10.69 -33.24
C GLN A 84 5.65 9.42 -33.43
N GLU A 85 6.63 9.18 -32.54
CA GLU A 85 7.42 7.94 -32.56
C GLU A 85 6.53 6.70 -32.43
N ALA A 86 5.49 6.74 -31.58
CA ALA A 86 4.55 5.64 -31.41
C ALA A 86 3.66 5.43 -32.65
N GLU A 87 3.24 6.50 -33.32
CA GLU A 87 2.47 6.43 -34.57
C GLU A 87 3.31 5.80 -35.69
N ASP A 88 4.56 6.22 -35.85
CA ASP A 88 5.49 5.70 -36.86
C ASP A 88 5.85 4.21 -36.64
N ASP A 89 5.89 3.77 -35.38
CA ASP A 89 6.24 2.39 -35.01
C ASP A 89 5.05 1.41 -35.03
N SER A 90 3.80 1.88 -35.10
CA SER A 90 2.57 1.07 -35.11
C SER A 90 2.41 0.18 -36.36
N SER A 91 3.26 0.38 -37.37
CA SER A 91 3.27 -0.34 -38.65
C SER A 91 4.10 -1.64 -38.65
N ARG A 92 4.88 -1.94 -37.61
CA ARG A 92 5.78 -3.12 -37.60
C ARG A 92 5.25 -4.25 -36.73
N ASP A 93 5.30 -5.47 -37.26
CA ASP A 93 4.98 -6.72 -36.55
C ASP A 93 5.74 -6.78 -35.21
N GLU A 94 4.99 -6.65 -34.11
CA GLU A 94 5.55 -6.57 -32.77
C GLU A 94 6.25 -7.86 -32.36
N ASP A 95 5.90 -9.00 -32.97
CA ASP A 95 6.52 -10.31 -32.74
C ASP A 95 7.84 -10.50 -33.51
N LEU A 96 8.27 -9.51 -34.33
CA LEU A 96 9.52 -9.57 -35.07
C LEU A 96 10.73 -9.59 -34.13
N LEU A 97 11.56 -10.63 -34.23
CA LEU A 97 12.81 -10.72 -33.48
C LEU A 97 13.87 -9.79 -34.08
N THR A 98 14.32 -8.82 -33.29
CA THR A 98 15.40 -7.89 -33.64
C THR A 98 16.69 -8.30 -32.94
N LEU A 99 17.80 -8.36 -33.68
CA LEU A 99 19.12 -8.60 -33.11
C LEU A 99 19.65 -7.29 -32.52
N SER A 100 19.82 -7.25 -31.19
CA SER A 100 20.35 -6.09 -30.47
C SER A 100 21.71 -6.42 -29.85
N GLN A 101 22.62 -5.44 -29.82
CA GLN A 101 23.92 -5.62 -29.20
C GLN A 101 23.87 -5.13 -27.75
N THR A 102 24.07 -6.04 -26.80
CA THR A 102 24.08 -5.72 -25.37
C THR A 102 25.51 -5.76 -24.82
N ASN A 103 25.69 -5.25 -23.60
CA ASN A 103 26.95 -5.36 -22.86
C ASN A 103 27.43 -6.80 -22.61
N LYS A 104 26.54 -7.79 -22.79
CA LYS A 104 26.85 -9.23 -22.67
C LYS A 104 26.98 -9.95 -24.03
N GLY A 105 26.96 -9.20 -25.14
CA GLY A 105 27.00 -9.72 -26.50
C GLY A 105 25.68 -9.56 -27.26
N PRO A 106 25.61 -10.03 -28.52
CA PRO A 106 24.41 -9.93 -29.34
C PRO A 106 23.28 -10.82 -28.79
N THR A 107 22.06 -10.30 -28.74
CA THR A 107 20.88 -11.00 -28.22
C THR A 107 19.65 -10.66 -29.08
N PHE A 108 18.86 -11.67 -29.40
CA PHE A 108 17.57 -11.48 -30.06
C PHE A 108 16.53 -11.05 -29.03
N GLN A 109 15.86 -9.94 -29.31
CA GLN A 109 14.76 -9.41 -28.51
C GLN A 109 13.61 -9.08 -29.45
N THR A 110 12.39 -9.33 -29.00
CA THR A 110 11.18 -8.91 -29.69
C THR A 110 11.20 -7.40 -29.96
N ALA A 111 10.68 -6.95 -31.09
CA ALA A 111 10.65 -5.54 -31.47
C ALA A 111 10.02 -4.69 -30.35
N ALA A 112 8.93 -5.16 -29.75
CA ALA A 112 8.30 -4.55 -28.59
C ALA A 112 9.27 -4.36 -27.40
N SER A 113 10.12 -5.35 -27.10
CA SER A 113 11.08 -5.29 -25.97
C SER A 113 12.23 -4.32 -26.23
N VAL A 114 12.66 -4.19 -27.49
CA VAL A 114 13.69 -3.21 -27.89
C VAL A 114 13.13 -1.79 -27.87
N LYS A 115 11.88 -1.60 -28.31
CA LYS A 115 11.16 -0.31 -28.28
C LYS A 115 10.97 0.16 -26.84
N ALA A 116 10.42 -0.68 -25.96
CA ALA A 116 10.18 -0.34 -24.55
C ALA A 116 11.45 0.13 -23.79
N LYS A 117 12.63 -0.35 -24.19
CA LYS A 117 13.92 0.05 -23.59
C LYS A 117 14.46 1.38 -24.09
N LYS A 118 14.05 1.86 -25.27
CA LYS A 118 14.54 3.11 -25.87
C LYS A 118 13.87 4.36 -25.32
N HIS A 119 12.61 4.27 -24.88
CA HIS A 119 11.78 5.45 -24.59
C HIS A 119 11.78 5.92 -23.12
N LYS A 120 12.79 5.53 -22.32
CA LYS A 120 12.92 5.99 -20.93
C LYS A 120 13.87 7.19 -20.83
N VAL A 121 13.50 8.30 -21.46
CA VAL A 121 14.15 9.60 -21.19
C VAL A 121 13.68 10.05 -19.80
N ARG A 122 14.61 10.41 -18.91
CA ARG A 122 14.24 10.94 -17.60
C ARG A 122 13.74 12.37 -17.74
N ASP A 123 12.82 12.80 -16.89
CA ASP A 123 12.19 14.11 -17.05
C ASP A 123 13.18 15.27 -16.94
N GLU A 124 14.29 15.11 -16.21
CA GLU A 124 15.34 16.13 -16.10
C GLU A 124 16.13 16.33 -17.41
N GLN A 125 15.96 15.43 -18.38
CA GLN A 125 16.60 15.52 -19.69
C GLN A 125 15.68 16.13 -20.75
N LEU A 126 14.42 16.41 -20.41
CA LEU A 126 13.50 17.11 -21.31
C LEU A 126 13.89 18.58 -21.42
N SER A 127 13.82 19.11 -22.64
CA SER A 127 13.85 20.55 -22.83
C SER A 127 12.60 21.21 -22.23
N TRP A 128 12.69 22.51 -21.99
CA TRP A 128 11.58 23.23 -21.37
C TRP A 128 10.33 23.28 -22.25
N GLU A 129 10.53 23.27 -23.57
CA GLU A 129 9.46 23.14 -24.56
C GLU A 129 8.79 21.76 -24.48
N GLU A 130 9.56 20.66 -24.50
CA GLU A 130 9.03 19.30 -24.40
C GLU A 130 8.27 19.08 -23.09
N PHE A 131 8.80 19.58 -21.97
CA PHE A 131 8.11 19.53 -20.69
C PHE A 131 6.78 20.30 -20.75
N SER A 132 6.78 21.52 -21.30
CA SER A 132 5.56 22.34 -21.38
C SER A 132 4.48 21.68 -22.23
N GLN A 133 4.87 21.03 -23.34
CA GLN A 133 3.99 20.26 -24.20
C GLN A 133 3.43 19.04 -23.46
N ALA A 134 4.31 18.25 -22.83
CA ALA A 134 3.93 17.07 -22.06
C ALA A 134 2.93 17.42 -20.95
N ASN A 135 3.21 18.48 -20.19
CA ASN A 135 2.33 18.95 -19.12
C ASN A 135 0.96 19.38 -19.67
N TYR A 136 0.94 20.12 -20.77
CA TYR A 136 -0.32 20.52 -21.42
C TYR A 136 -1.13 19.31 -21.92
N CYS A 137 -0.49 18.35 -22.59
CA CYS A 137 -1.12 17.13 -23.08
C CYS A 137 -1.68 16.30 -21.92
N MET A 138 -0.88 16.08 -20.88
CA MET A 138 -1.29 15.33 -19.68
C MET A 138 -2.53 15.96 -19.03
N ILE A 139 -2.50 17.27 -18.74
CA ILE A 139 -3.63 17.98 -18.12
C ILE A 139 -4.88 17.92 -19.00
N THR A 140 -4.71 18.03 -20.33
CA THR A 140 -5.82 17.98 -21.28
C THR A 140 -6.49 16.61 -21.27
N VAL A 141 -5.71 15.53 -21.26
CA VAL A 141 -6.21 14.15 -21.19
C VAL A 141 -6.90 13.89 -19.85
N MET A 142 -6.31 14.33 -18.73
CA MET A 142 -6.93 14.18 -17.39
C MET A 142 -8.31 14.86 -17.33
N LYS A 143 -8.44 16.06 -17.91
CA LYS A 143 -9.73 16.77 -18.01
C LYS A 143 -10.75 16.04 -18.87
N GLN A 144 -10.33 15.45 -19.99
CA GLN A 144 -11.23 14.69 -20.87
C GLN A 144 -11.73 13.39 -20.22
N GLN A 145 -10.94 12.81 -19.31
CA GLN A 145 -11.29 11.59 -18.58
C GLN A 145 -12.06 11.87 -17.28
N GLU A 146 -12.55 13.10 -17.08
CA GLU A 146 -13.30 13.52 -15.89
C GLU A 146 -12.59 13.17 -14.57
N TRP A 147 -11.25 13.24 -14.55
CA TRP A 147 -10.52 13.04 -13.30
C TRP A 147 -10.96 14.11 -12.30
N LEU A 148 -11.49 13.66 -11.15
CA LEU A 148 -11.98 14.54 -10.11
C LEU A 148 -10.82 15.36 -9.56
N ASP A 149 -10.90 16.68 -9.67
CA ASP A 149 -10.16 17.59 -8.81
C ASP A 149 -10.66 17.34 -7.38
N LYS A 150 -9.96 16.48 -6.62
CA LYS A 150 -10.22 16.27 -5.20
C LYS A 150 -9.91 17.52 -4.39
#